data_AF-A0A7K9PT18-F1
#
_entry.id   AF-A0A7K9PT18-F1
#
_cell.length_a   1.000
_cell.length_b   1.000
_cell.length_c   1.000
_cell.angle_alpha   90.00
_cell.angle_beta   90.00
_cell.angle_gamma   90.00
#
_symmetry.space_group_name_H-M   'P 1'
#
loop_
_entity.id
_entity.type
_entity.pdbx_description
1 polymer ?
#
loop_
_entity_poly.entity_id
_entity_poly.type
_entity_poly.pdbx_seq_one_letter_code
_entity_poly.pdbx_strand_id
1 'polypeptide(L)'
;ELTYKPVLTQSPALEGLKTASTFVLDQPRCVFGDYDNADIWLVVALDKAASTFNITARPGTPETAFQNFPDPVHAYLTLNATLANYPCPKTPGDITVLRVGSETSCAEDPARPTCNGPLPGPGPYRVKFLALEGSEPVAVTDWSAPITLKTAKPPSSISTTDGGHSAGMIAITTILSILFAILLAGLVAML
;
A
#
# COMPACT_ATOMS: atom_id res chain seq x y z
N GLU A 1 -21.49 -16.35 -7.17
CA GLU A 1 -20.35 -16.08 -6.27
C GLU A 1 -19.20 -17.01 -6.62
N LEU A 2 -17.97 -16.54 -6.51
CA LEU A 2 -16.73 -17.26 -6.80
C LEU A 2 -16.04 -17.62 -5.48
N THR A 3 -15.53 -18.85 -5.37
CA THR A 3 -14.85 -19.34 -4.16
C THR A 3 -13.46 -18.75 -3.93
N TYR A 4 -12.97 -17.91 -4.86
CA TYR A 4 -11.68 -17.26 -4.75
C TYR A 4 -11.66 -16.29 -3.57
N LYS A 5 -10.55 -16.23 -2.83
CA LYS A 5 -10.32 -15.25 -1.76
C LYS A 5 -9.11 -14.42 -2.12
N PRO A 6 -9.21 -13.08 -2.15
CA PRO A 6 -8.02 -12.24 -2.29
C PRO A 6 -7.04 -12.51 -1.15
N VAL A 7 -5.76 -12.57 -1.50
CA VAL A 7 -4.67 -12.82 -0.56
C VAL A 7 -3.58 -11.78 -0.73
N LEU A 8 -2.86 -11.53 0.36
CA LEU A 8 -1.61 -10.76 0.31
C LEU A 8 -0.60 -11.51 -0.55
N THR A 9 0.15 -10.80 -1.37
CA THR A 9 1.16 -11.41 -2.24
C THR A 9 2.23 -12.14 -1.43
N GLN A 10 2.46 -13.40 -1.79
CA GLN A 10 3.50 -14.23 -1.18
C GLN A 10 4.74 -14.36 -2.07
N SER A 11 4.58 -14.28 -3.40
CA SER A 11 5.66 -14.44 -4.37
C SER A 11 5.58 -13.42 -5.51
N PRO A 12 6.62 -12.57 -5.71
CA PRO A 12 7.88 -12.55 -4.95
C PRO A 12 7.68 -12.05 -3.51
N ALA A 13 8.66 -12.33 -2.64
CA ALA A 13 8.68 -11.75 -1.30
C ALA A 13 8.89 -10.24 -1.39
N LEU A 14 7.99 -9.46 -0.77
CA LEU A 14 8.00 -8.00 -0.81
C LEU A 14 8.18 -7.43 0.60
N GLU A 15 9.27 -6.69 0.83
CA GLU A 15 9.48 -5.95 2.09
C GLU A 15 8.35 -4.95 2.37
N GLY A 16 7.83 -4.34 1.29
CA GLY A 16 6.71 -3.41 1.30
C GLY A 16 5.34 -4.07 1.14
N LEU A 17 5.17 -5.33 1.56
CA LEU A 17 3.90 -6.07 1.52
C LEU A 17 2.79 -5.36 2.30
N LYS A 18 3.15 -4.77 3.45
CA LYS A 18 2.29 -3.92 4.27
C LYS A 18 3.10 -2.73 4.79
N THR A 19 2.57 -1.53 4.61
CA THR A 19 3.11 -0.28 5.16
C THR A 19 2.15 0.26 6.23
N ALA A 20 2.25 1.54 6.59
CA ALA A 20 1.27 2.16 7.49
C ALA A 20 -0.06 2.53 6.81
N SER A 21 -0.07 2.59 5.48
CA SER A 21 -1.21 3.07 4.69
C SER A 21 -1.47 2.24 3.42
N THR A 22 -0.67 1.20 3.17
CA THR A 22 -0.80 0.37 1.96
C THR A 22 -0.62 -1.11 2.27
N PHE A 23 -1.17 -1.95 1.41
CA PHE A 23 -0.84 -3.37 1.35
C PHE A 23 -0.85 -3.87 -0.09
N VAL A 24 -0.28 -5.05 -0.32
CA VAL A 24 -0.13 -5.62 -1.67
C VAL A 24 -0.86 -6.95 -1.76
N LEU A 25 -1.76 -7.05 -2.74
CA LEU A 25 -2.53 -8.25 -3.08
C LEU A 25 -2.00 -8.90 -4.34
N ASP A 26 -2.28 -10.20 -4.47
CA ASP A 26 -2.21 -10.85 -5.77
C ASP A 26 -3.28 -10.29 -6.71
N GLN A 27 -2.91 -10.09 -7.97
CA GLN A 27 -3.88 -9.75 -9.01
C GLN A 27 -4.85 -10.93 -9.20
N PRO A 28 -6.16 -10.68 -9.46
CA PRO A 28 -7.17 -11.74 -9.60
C PRO A 28 -7.09 -12.43 -10.98
N ARG A 29 -5.89 -12.85 -11.38
CA ARG A 29 -5.63 -13.55 -12.65
C ARG A 29 -6.31 -14.92 -12.63
N CYS A 30 -6.88 -15.30 -13.77
CA CYS A 30 -7.58 -16.58 -13.93
C CYS A 30 -8.80 -16.77 -13.00
N VAL A 31 -9.35 -15.69 -12.44
CA VAL A 31 -10.53 -15.73 -11.55
C VAL A 31 -11.83 -15.44 -12.31
N PHE A 32 -11.78 -14.51 -13.27
CA PHE A 32 -12.95 -13.95 -13.94
C PHE A 32 -13.06 -14.32 -15.43
N GLY A 33 -12.55 -15.49 -15.83
CA GLY A 33 -12.44 -15.89 -17.24
C GLY A 33 -13.78 -16.04 -17.99
N ASP A 34 -14.90 -16.18 -17.28
CA ASP A 34 -16.25 -16.24 -17.87
C ASP A 34 -16.93 -14.86 -17.95
N TYR A 35 -16.23 -13.78 -17.58
CA TYR A 35 -16.79 -12.43 -17.41
C TYR A 35 -16.01 -11.38 -18.21
N ASP A 36 -15.69 -11.68 -19.48
CA ASP A 36 -14.79 -10.88 -20.34
C ASP A 36 -15.24 -9.43 -20.58
N ASN A 37 -16.54 -9.15 -20.49
CA ASN A 37 -17.12 -7.81 -20.69
C ASN A 37 -17.20 -6.98 -19.40
N ALA A 38 -16.81 -7.54 -18.25
CA ALA A 38 -16.95 -6.90 -16.96
C ALA A 38 -15.71 -6.10 -16.55
N ASP A 39 -15.94 -4.97 -15.90
CA ASP A 39 -14.92 -4.24 -15.16
C ASP A 39 -14.73 -4.90 -13.79
N ILE A 40 -13.48 -5.19 -13.44
CA ILE A 40 -13.11 -5.75 -12.15
C ILE A 40 -12.79 -4.60 -11.20
N TRP A 41 -13.48 -4.59 -10.07
CA TRP A 41 -13.35 -3.61 -9.01
C TRP A 41 -12.89 -4.27 -7.72
N LEU A 42 -12.10 -3.56 -6.93
CA LEU A 42 -11.75 -3.95 -5.58
C LEU A 42 -12.62 -3.20 -4.57
N VAL A 43 -13.31 -3.94 -3.71
CA VAL A 43 -13.93 -3.40 -2.50
C VAL A 43 -12.91 -3.45 -1.39
N VAL A 44 -12.71 -2.32 -0.70
CA VAL A 44 -11.91 -2.24 0.51
C VAL A 44 -12.82 -1.80 1.65
N ALA A 45 -12.96 -2.64 2.67
CA ALA A 45 -13.87 -2.42 3.79
C ALA A 45 -13.14 -2.53 5.12
N LEU A 46 -13.66 -1.87 6.15
CA LEU A 46 -13.34 -2.21 7.53
C LEU A 46 -13.84 -3.63 7.82
N ASP A 47 -13.07 -4.41 8.58
CA ASP A 47 -13.43 -5.79 8.96
C ASP A 47 -14.86 -5.89 9.53
N LYS A 48 -15.23 -4.94 10.41
CA LYS A 48 -16.55 -4.85 11.03
C LYS A 48 -17.71 -4.60 10.04
N ALA A 49 -17.43 -4.03 8.87
CA ALA A 49 -18.44 -3.64 7.87
C ALA A 49 -18.52 -4.62 6.70
N ALA A 50 -17.58 -5.56 6.58
CA ALA A 50 -17.51 -6.49 5.46
C ALA A 50 -18.76 -7.39 5.35
N SER A 51 -19.34 -7.81 6.47
CA SER A 51 -20.53 -8.67 6.49
C SER A 51 -21.83 -7.97 6.08
N THR A 52 -21.88 -6.64 6.19
CA THR A 52 -23.06 -5.81 5.90
C THR A 52 -22.89 -4.98 4.63
N PHE A 53 -21.80 -5.17 3.88
CA PHE A 53 -21.55 -4.42 2.66
C PHE A 53 -22.61 -4.74 1.60
N ASN A 54 -23.21 -3.70 1.02
CA ASN A 54 -24.15 -3.85 -0.07
C ASN A 54 -23.39 -4.13 -1.38
N ILE A 55 -23.48 -5.36 -1.90
CA ILE A 55 -22.82 -5.75 -3.15
C ILE A 55 -23.35 -5.04 -4.39
N THR A 56 -24.53 -4.44 -4.33
CA THR A 56 -25.10 -3.67 -5.45
C THR A 56 -24.66 -2.20 -5.42
N ALA A 57 -23.82 -1.81 -4.45
CA ALA A 57 -23.32 -0.46 -4.35
C ALA A 57 -22.43 -0.13 -5.55
N ARG A 58 -22.68 1.02 -6.18
CA ARG A 58 -22.02 1.42 -7.42
C ARG A 58 -20.72 2.17 -7.13
N PRO A 59 -19.62 1.89 -7.84
CA PRO A 59 -18.40 2.66 -7.71
C PRO A 59 -18.64 4.16 -7.96
N GLY A 60 -17.95 5.00 -7.18
CA GLY A 60 -17.97 6.45 -7.37
C GLY A 60 -19.22 7.16 -6.83
N THR A 61 -20.08 6.44 -6.11
CA THR A 61 -21.20 7.04 -5.38
C THR A 61 -20.75 7.53 -4.00
N PRO A 62 -21.47 8.45 -3.35
CA PRO A 62 -21.14 8.92 -2.00
C PRO A 62 -20.99 7.80 -0.96
N GLU A 63 -21.73 6.70 -1.12
CA GLU A 63 -21.73 5.51 -0.25
C GLU A 63 -20.48 4.64 -0.40
N THR A 64 -19.71 4.84 -1.46
CA THR A 64 -18.53 4.03 -1.84
C THR A 64 -17.32 4.87 -2.20
N ALA A 65 -17.37 6.17 -1.94
CA ALA A 65 -16.30 7.10 -2.23
C ALA A 65 -15.20 7.01 -1.17
N PHE A 66 -13.95 7.06 -1.62
CA PHE A 66 -12.77 7.02 -0.75
C PHE A 66 -12.73 8.19 0.24
N GLN A 67 -13.16 9.38 -0.16
CA GLN A 67 -13.06 10.61 0.65
C GLN A 67 -13.88 10.55 1.95
N ASN A 68 -14.90 9.70 1.99
CA ASN A 68 -15.73 9.48 3.17
C ASN A 68 -15.28 8.24 3.98
N PHE A 69 -14.22 7.55 3.55
CA PHE A 69 -13.65 6.40 4.24
C PHE A 69 -12.62 6.85 5.29
N PRO A 70 -12.68 6.37 6.54
CA PRO A 70 -13.43 5.21 7.02
C PRO A 70 -14.74 5.58 7.76
N ASP A 71 -15.10 6.87 7.81
CA ASP A 71 -16.26 7.41 8.52
C ASP A 71 -16.78 8.65 7.76
N PRO A 72 -18.08 8.72 7.39
CA PRO A 72 -19.16 7.78 7.69
C PRO A 72 -19.18 6.51 6.82
N VAL A 73 -18.35 6.42 5.78
CA VAL A 73 -18.36 5.28 4.84
C VAL A 73 -17.36 4.22 5.28
N HIS A 74 -17.82 2.99 5.47
CA HIS A 74 -16.98 1.91 6.00
C HIS A 74 -16.45 0.94 4.93
N ALA A 75 -16.76 1.20 3.65
CA ALA A 75 -16.23 0.47 2.50
C ALA A 75 -16.24 1.35 1.25
N TYR A 76 -15.19 1.28 0.44
CA TYR A 76 -15.09 2.02 -0.82
C TYR A 76 -14.70 1.09 -1.97
N LEU A 77 -14.99 1.51 -3.20
CA LEU A 77 -14.59 0.79 -4.42
C LEU A 77 -13.47 1.52 -5.13
N THR A 78 -12.47 0.76 -5.58
CA THR A 78 -11.29 1.31 -6.26
C THR A 78 -10.72 0.31 -7.25
N LEU A 79 -9.64 0.71 -7.93
CA LEU A 79 -8.83 -0.13 -8.82
C LEU A 79 -9.66 -0.78 -9.94
N ASN A 80 -10.44 0.02 -10.68
CA ASN A 80 -11.11 -0.42 -11.90
C ASN A 80 -10.05 -0.93 -12.89
N ALA A 81 -10.22 -2.19 -13.31
CA ALA A 81 -9.43 -2.81 -14.35
C ALA A 81 -10.28 -3.77 -15.19
N THR A 82 -9.98 -3.88 -16.47
CA THR A 82 -10.57 -4.92 -17.34
C THR A 82 -9.80 -6.23 -17.17
N LEU A 83 -10.37 -7.35 -17.65
CA LEU A 83 -9.68 -8.64 -17.63
C LEU A 83 -8.33 -8.61 -18.40
N ALA A 84 -8.21 -7.76 -19.43
CA ALA A 84 -6.98 -7.57 -20.18
C ALA A 84 -5.82 -7.01 -19.33
N ASN A 85 -6.12 -6.33 -18.21
CA ASN A 85 -5.11 -5.88 -17.26
C ASN A 85 -4.56 -7.02 -16.37
N TYR A 86 -5.23 -8.18 -16.36
CA TYR A 86 -4.86 -9.37 -15.58
C TYR A 86 -4.65 -10.61 -16.47
N PRO A 87 -3.67 -10.60 -17.40
CA PRO A 87 -3.47 -11.70 -18.33
C PRO A 87 -3.22 -13.03 -17.60
N CYS A 88 -3.78 -14.11 -18.14
CA CYS A 88 -3.70 -15.46 -17.58
C CYS A 88 -3.06 -16.41 -18.63
N PRO A 89 -2.06 -17.23 -18.27
CA PRO A 89 -1.41 -17.32 -16.95
C PRO A 89 -0.43 -16.17 -16.69
N LYS A 90 -0.01 -16.02 -15.43
CA LYS A 90 1.11 -15.13 -15.06
C LYS A 90 2.39 -15.61 -15.77
N THR A 91 3.08 -14.71 -16.47
CA THR A 91 4.38 -15.00 -17.08
C THR A 91 5.43 -15.28 -15.98
N PRO A 92 6.26 -16.33 -16.11
CA PRO A 92 7.37 -16.55 -15.19
C PRO A 92 8.31 -15.34 -15.13
N GLY A 93 8.64 -14.90 -13.91
CA GLY A 93 9.51 -13.73 -13.69
C GLY A 93 8.78 -12.39 -13.54
N ASP A 94 7.51 -12.29 -13.95
CA ASP A 94 6.75 -11.04 -13.80
C ASP A 94 6.40 -10.77 -12.33
N ILE A 95 6.52 -9.51 -11.92
CA ILE A 95 6.03 -9.00 -10.64
C ILE A 95 4.61 -8.45 -10.85
N THR A 96 3.63 -9.33 -10.71
CA THR A 96 2.21 -9.01 -10.95
C THR A 96 1.47 -8.82 -9.64
N VAL A 97 1.41 -7.58 -9.16
CA VAL A 97 0.80 -7.26 -7.86
C VAL A 97 -0.20 -6.12 -7.96
N LEU A 98 -1.08 -6.04 -6.98
CA LEU A 98 -2.07 -4.98 -6.83
C LEU A 98 -1.82 -4.26 -5.50
N ARG A 99 -1.28 -3.04 -5.55
CA ARG A 99 -1.04 -2.24 -4.35
C ARG A 99 -2.29 -1.42 -4.03
N VAL A 100 -2.85 -1.65 -2.84
CA VAL A 100 -3.97 -0.89 -2.29
C VAL A 100 -3.41 0.30 -1.50
N GLY A 101 -3.97 1.48 -1.73
CA GLY A 101 -3.64 2.74 -1.07
C GLY A 101 -2.48 3.55 -1.67
N SER A 102 -2.15 3.34 -2.95
CA SER A 102 -0.97 3.96 -3.57
C SER A 102 -1.20 5.35 -4.18
N GLU A 103 -2.43 5.82 -4.32
CA GLU A 103 -2.74 7.07 -5.01
C GLU A 103 -2.87 8.25 -4.03
N THR A 104 -1.75 8.88 -3.70
CA THR A 104 -1.74 10.05 -2.80
C THR A 104 -2.33 11.30 -3.44
N SER A 105 -2.26 11.43 -4.77
CA SER A 105 -2.66 12.65 -5.48
C SER A 105 -4.17 12.90 -5.52
N CYS A 106 -5.00 11.86 -5.35
CA CYS A 106 -6.46 11.97 -5.36
C CYS A 106 -7.11 11.82 -3.99
N ALA A 107 -6.33 11.65 -2.93
CA ALA A 107 -6.85 11.37 -1.59
C ALA A 107 -7.86 12.43 -1.14
N GLU A 108 -7.59 13.70 -1.48
CA GLU A 108 -8.42 14.86 -1.15
C GLU A 108 -9.24 15.39 -2.35
N ASP A 109 -9.26 14.67 -3.48
CA ASP A 109 -9.95 15.12 -4.71
C ASP A 109 -11.35 14.51 -4.82
N PRO A 110 -12.43 15.26 -4.50
CA PRO A 110 -13.79 14.74 -4.55
C PRO A 110 -14.28 14.46 -5.98
N ALA A 111 -13.60 14.97 -7.02
CA ALA A 111 -13.90 14.62 -8.40
C ALA A 111 -13.43 13.20 -8.77
N ARG A 112 -12.64 12.56 -7.90
CA ARG A 112 -12.13 11.19 -8.05
C ARG A 112 -12.59 10.29 -6.90
N PRO A 113 -13.89 9.95 -6.82
CA PRO A 113 -14.45 9.21 -5.69
C PRO A 113 -13.93 7.76 -5.58
N THR A 114 -13.43 7.18 -6.67
CA THR A 114 -12.90 5.80 -6.71
C THR A 114 -11.38 5.71 -6.45
N CYS A 115 -10.79 6.76 -5.87
CA CYS A 115 -9.38 6.86 -5.57
C CYS A 115 -8.86 5.64 -4.80
N ASN A 116 -7.70 5.09 -5.22
CA ASN A 116 -6.96 4.09 -4.46
C ASN A 116 -6.09 4.79 -3.40
N GLY A 117 -6.72 5.62 -2.57
CA GLY A 117 -6.03 6.53 -1.66
C GLY A 117 -5.43 5.84 -0.44
N PRO A 118 -4.43 6.45 0.22
CA PRO A 118 -3.74 5.86 1.37
C PRO A 118 -4.70 5.50 2.50
N LEU A 119 -4.55 4.30 3.05
CA LEU A 119 -5.43 3.83 4.13
C LEU A 119 -5.16 4.62 5.42
N PRO A 120 -6.22 5.01 6.15
CA PRO A 120 -6.14 5.99 7.24
C PRO A 120 -5.53 5.45 8.54
N GLY A 121 -5.33 4.13 8.67
CA GLY A 121 -4.83 3.54 9.91
C GLY A 121 -4.52 2.05 9.79
N PRO A 122 -4.29 1.36 10.92
CA PRO A 122 -3.86 -0.04 10.90
C PRO A 122 -4.96 -1.04 10.50
N GLY A 123 -6.23 -0.62 10.37
CA GLY A 123 -7.36 -1.50 10.12
C GLY A 123 -7.87 -2.19 11.40
N PRO A 124 -8.30 -3.47 11.35
CA PRO A 124 -8.17 -4.40 10.23
C PRO A 124 -9.10 -4.11 9.04
N TYR A 125 -8.61 -4.40 7.84
CA TYR A 125 -9.34 -4.27 6.58
C TYR A 125 -9.68 -5.65 6.01
N ARG A 126 -10.76 -5.72 5.21
CA ARG A 126 -11.04 -6.86 4.33
C ARG A 126 -11.26 -6.37 2.92
N VAL A 127 -10.96 -7.23 1.96
CA VAL A 127 -11.16 -6.95 0.55
C VAL A 127 -11.88 -8.07 -0.18
N LYS A 128 -12.58 -7.72 -1.24
CA LYS A 128 -13.13 -8.66 -2.22
C LYS A 128 -13.17 -8.02 -3.60
N PHE A 129 -13.17 -8.83 -4.65
CA PHE A 129 -13.35 -8.34 -6.00
C PHE A 129 -14.81 -8.49 -6.45
N LEU A 130 -15.28 -7.53 -7.24
CA LEU A 130 -16.54 -7.58 -7.97
C LEU A 130 -16.24 -7.47 -9.46
N ALA A 131 -16.91 -8.27 -10.29
CA ALA A 131 -16.97 -8.03 -11.72
C ALA A 131 -18.32 -7.35 -12.02
N LEU A 132 -18.27 -6.15 -12.60
CA LEU A 132 -19.43 -5.35 -12.93
C LEU A 132 -19.59 -5.24 -14.45
N GLU A 133 -20.75 -5.60 -14.98
CA GLU A 133 -21.11 -5.29 -16.36
C GLU A 133 -21.95 -4.00 -16.34
N GLY A 134 -21.29 -2.88 -16.67
CA GLY A 134 -21.83 -1.55 -16.40
C GLY A 134 -21.94 -1.27 -14.90
N SER A 135 -23.15 -1.28 -14.35
CA SER A 135 -23.39 -1.08 -12.90
C SER A 135 -23.86 -2.35 -12.18
N GLU A 136 -24.08 -3.43 -12.90
CA GLU A 136 -24.66 -4.65 -12.33
C GLU A 136 -23.57 -5.66 -11.94
N PRO A 137 -23.56 -6.17 -10.69
CA PRO A 137 -22.59 -7.17 -10.27
C PRO A 137 -22.93 -8.54 -10.90
N VAL A 138 -22.06 -9.00 -11.80
CA VAL A 138 -22.21 -10.30 -12.48
C VAL A 138 -21.41 -11.41 -11.79
N ALA A 139 -20.36 -11.04 -11.05
CA ALA A 139 -19.58 -11.96 -10.24
C ALA A 139 -18.97 -11.28 -9.02
N VAL A 140 -18.79 -12.04 -7.93
CA VAL A 140 -18.18 -11.56 -6.70
C VAL A 140 -17.31 -12.66 -6.10
N THR A 141 -16.17 -12.32 -5.51
CA THR A 141 -15.31 -13.27 -4.80
C THR A 141 -15.77 -13.43 -3.35
N ASP A 142 -15.17 -14.37 -2.61
CA ASP A 142 -15.23 -14.34 -1.15
C ASP A 142 -14.39 -13.17 -0.58
N TRP A 143 -14.65 -12.83 0.67
CA TRP A 143 -13.82 -11.89 1.43
C TRP A 143 -12.45 -12.49 1.77
N SER A 144 -11.42 -11.64 1.74
CA SER A 144 -10.09 -11.97 2.25
C SER A 144 -10.10 -12.29 3.76
N ALA A 145 -9.00 -12.87 4.23
CA ALA A 145 -8.66 -12.79 5.65
C ALA A 145 -8.49 -11.32 6.09
N PRO A 146 -8.69 -10.98 7.38
CA PRO A 146 -8.42 -9.64 7.88
C PRO A 146 -6.96 -9.20 7.65
N ILE A 147 -6.77 -7.96 7.21
CA ILE A 147 -5.46 -7.38 6.89
C ILE A 147 -5.20 -6.24 7.86
N THR A 148 -4.20 -6.41 8.73
CA THR A 148 -3.72 -5.37 9.64
C THR A 148 -2.42 -4.75 9.13
N LEU A 149 -2.40 -3.43 8.98
CA LEU A 149 -1.24 -2.66 8.52
C LEU A 149 -0.24 -2.41 9.66
N LYS A 150 0.95 -1.90 9.31
CA LYS A 150 1.97 -1.54 10.31
C LYS A 150 1.57 -0.22 10.99
N THR A 151 1.72 -0.12 12.30
CA THR A 151 1.54 1.16 13.00
C THR A 151 2.79 2.02 12.83
N ALA A 152 2.65 3.22 12.26
CA ALA A 152 3.74 4.19 12.23
C ALA A 152 4.02 4.70 13.65
N LYS A 153 5.30 4.80 14.03
CA LYS A 153 5.68 5.50 15.26
C LYS A 153 5.47 7.00 15.07
N PRO A 154 4.87 7.71 16.04
CA PRO A 154 4.74 9.15 15.95
C PRO A 154 6.13 9.79 15.88
N PRO A 155 6.34 10.85 15.07
CA PRO A 155 7.66 11.49 14.95
C PRO A 155 8.25 11.93 16.29
N SER A 156 7.40 12.37 17.22
CA SER A 156 7.78 12.77 18.58
C SER A 156 8.33 11.64 19.46
N SER A 157 8.08 10.38 19.09
CA SER A 157 8.63 9.20 19.78
C SER A 157 9.94 8.69 19.18
N ILE A 158 10.37 9.28 18.06
CA ILE A 158 11.64 8.93 17.44
C ILE A 158 12.74 9.62 18.25
N SER A 159 13.51 8.83 19.00
CA SER A 159 14.72 9.31 19.65
C SER A 159 15.66 9.88 18.59
N THR A 160 15.84 11.20 18.58
CA THR A 160 16.88 11.88 17.79
C THR A 160 18.25 11.85 18.49
N THR A 161 18.29 11.32 19.71
CA THR A 161 19.53 11.05 20.45
C THR A 161 20.22 9.82 19.88
N ASP A 162 20.76 9.94 18.67
CA ASP A 162 21.94 9.16 18.29
C ASP A 162 23.11 9.72 19.10
N GLY A 163 23.22 9.24 20.34
CA GLY A 163 24.34 9.49 21.26
C GLY A 163 25.61 8.72 20.87
N GLY A 164 25.91 8.60 19.59
CA GLY A 164 27.12 7.98 19.07
C GLY A 164 27.90 9.01 18.28
N HIS A 165 29.04 9.45 18.83
CA HIS A 165 30.02 10.38 18.25
C HIS A 165 29.75 10.78 16.80
N SER A 166 29.24 12.01 16.61
CA SER A 166 29.05 12.62 15.29
C SER A 166 30.22 12.27 14.40
N ALA A 167 29.96 11.68 13.23
CA ALA A 167 30.98 11.42 12.22
C ALA A 167 31.83 12.68 11.94
N GLY A 168 31.25 13.88 12.13
CA GLY A 168 31.96 15.15 12.11
C GLY A 168 33.01 15.31 13.21
N MET A 169 32.73 14.87 14.45
CA MET A 169 33.71 14.88 15.54
C MET A 169 34.89 13.93 15.26
N ILE A 170 34.62 12.76 14.69
CA ILE A 170 35.67 11.81 14.25
C ILE A 170 36.51 12.43 13.12
N ALA A 171 35.87 13.08 12.15
CA ALA A 171 36.57 13.76 11.06
C ALA A 171 37.43 14.94 11.55
N ILE A 172 36.90 15.76 12.48
CA ILE A 172 37.63 16.90 13.04
C ILE A 172 38.85 16.44 13.84
N THR A 173 38.68 15.44 14.72
CA THR A 173 39.78 14.92 15.54
C THR A 173 40.88 14.29 14.69
N THR A 174 40.53 13.51 13.66
CA THR A 174 41.52 12.94 12.73
C THR A 174 42.28 14.01 11.93
N ILE A 175 41.59 15.01 11.38
CA ILE A 175 42.23 16.13 10.68
C ILE A 175 43.18 16.89 11.61
N LEU A 176 42.73 17.22 12.83
CA LEU A 176 43.52 17.99 13.78
C LEU A 176 44.76 17.21 14.23
N SER A 177 44.63 15.89 14.46
CA SER A 177 45.76 15.03 14.79
C SER A 177 46.79 14.95 13.66
N ILE A 178 46.35 14.84 12.41
CA ILE A 178 47.26 14.80 11.24
C ILE A 178 48.01 16.14 11.09
N LEU A 179 47.28 17.26 11.16
CA LEU A 179 47.88 18.60 11.05
C LEU A 179 48.89 18.86 12.17
N PHE A 180 48.58 18.41 13.40
CA PHE A 180 49.48 18.53 14.53
C PHE A 180 50.77 17.72 14.35
N ALA A 181 50.67 16.48 13.85
CA ALA A 181 51.83 15.65 13.55
C ALA A 181 52.72 16.28 12.46
N ILE A 182 52.12 16.82 11.39
CA ILE A 182 52.85 17.54 10.33
C ILE A 182 53.59 18.75 10.89
N LEU A 183 52.93 19.53 11.74
CA LEU A 183 53.52 20.72 12.37
C LEU A 183 54.72 20.36 13.26
N LEU A 184 54.61 19.30 14.07
CA LEU A 184 55.71 18.80 14.90
C LEU A 184 56.89 18.30 14.05
N ALA A 185 56.62 17.55 12.99
CA ALA A 185 57.66 17.09 12.08
C ALA A 185 58.40 18.25 11.39
N GLY A 186 57.67 19.29 10.98
CA GLY A 186 58.26 20.51 10.42
C GLY A 186 59.15 21.26 11.43
N LEU A 187 58.73 21.35 12.70
CA LEU A 187 59.55 21.96 13.75
C LEU A 187 60.85 21.18 13.98
N VAL A 188 60.78 19.85 14.03
CA VAL A 188 61.95 18.97 14.21
C VAL A 188 62.92 19.08 13.03
N ALA A 189 62.42 19.18 11.79
CA ALA A 189 63.26 19.34 10.61
C ALA A 189 64.00 20.69 10.55
N MET A 190 63.58 21.68 11.35
CA MET A 190 64.18 23.02 11.42
C MET A 190 65.16 23.18 12.60
N LEU A 191 65.30 22.15 13.44
CA LEU A 191 66.24 22.04 14.57
C LEU A 191 67.54 21.36 14.14
#